data_AF-A0A7K4C8X5-F1
#
_entry.id   AF-A0A7K4C8X5-F1
#
_cell.length_a   1.000
_cell.length_b   1.000
_cell.length_c   1.000
_cell.angle_alpha   90.00
_cell.angle_beta   90.00
_cell.angle_gamma   90.00
#
_symmetry.space_group_name_H-M   'P 1'
#
loop_
_entity.id
_entity.type
_entity.pdbx_description
1 polymer ?
#
loop_
_entity_poly.entity_id
_entity_poly.type
_entity_poly.pdbx_seq_one_letter_code
_entity_poly.pdbx_strand_id
1 'polypeptide(L)'
;MYPDRATFQRMVEEEPNLSSAGRQTLLALFEGPLRLRQILDIVNAPGSGADEKNITESALRKRLEGLITRGILARAGSERTNPYYYIRRPWIFNQYILIRCRDKPGEGLLDLTILLHELSQTLAGGDASLPHPRYIAAVGERTERSHQIGNAYAAFQKLLGNKNAIGDYLEGIYEGIYEGRVPSSDIDALVARDFLRFVATAPDEEREVRLFLWYADFFHTLDRYQEAAEALRRGMALATEQKLDLAAILSDSRVSEGHILLHQNDLAGAKEAFIKESQLRGITPVAKARALFGAGEAELVLGDIALPYAPARFRQALELASAADKEGRDADIQELRADILRRTGSVHRILGRLEEANASYHEAQAIYQNGMPRGMVMLLPELAELARARAFAAATPAEAEKLLGDADRLYDEAKATAQRIRNINWFAGSLIGECEVARTAYEKYKKPLPKNLDTSFANAFEIYCQISSRRGIVQTFLAEALLYHSAPDQLRDKYAITADKLEQAERFSKELGLKPELELIKRLKSGKGAGPELNPLTFL
;
A
#
# COMPACT_ATOMS: atom_id res chain seq x y z
N MET A 1 1.35 -12.33 2.77
CA MET A 1 0.96 -13.51 3.55
C MET A 1 -0.43 -13.95 3.14
N TYR A 2 -0.51 -14.74 2.08
CA TYR A 2 -1.60 -15.71 2.01
C TYR A 2 -0.99 -17.02 2.53
N PRO A 3 -1.53 -17.60 3.62
CA PRO A 3 -1.18 -18.96 4.01
C PRO A 3 -1.35 -19.88 2.80
N ASP A 4 -0.58 -20.98 2.72
CA ASP A 4 -0.91 -22.00 1.72
C ASP A 4 -2.36 -22.45 1.91
N ARG A 5 -2.96 -22.99 0.85
CA ARG A 5 -4.38 -23.35 0.86
C ARG A 5 -4.75 -24.32 2.00
N ALA A 6 -3.85 -25.22 2.39
CA ALA A 6 -4.11 -26.16 3.48
C ALA A 6 -4.09 -25.46 4.84
N THR A 7 -3.12 -24.56 5.06
CA THR A 7 -3.05 -23.72 6.25
C THR A 7 -4.27 -22.79 6.34
N PHE A 8 -4.66 -22.16 5.23
CA PHE A 8 -5.87 -21.33 5.18
C PHE A 8 -7.13 -22.13 5.51
N GLN A 9 -7.24 -23.34 4.95
CA GLN A 9 -8.39 -24.20 5.20
C GLN A 9 -8.51 -24.55 6.69
N ARG A 10 -7.39 -24.85 7.35
CA ARG A 10 -7.36 -25.03 8.82
C ARG A 10 -7.82 -23.77 9.56
N MET A 11 -7.37 -22.58 9.16
CA MET A 11 -7.81 -21.31 9.77
C MET A 11 -9.33 -21.14 9.68
N VAL A 12 -9.92 -21.43 8.53
CA VAL A 12 -11.37 -21.34 8.31
C VAL A 12 -12.14 -22.41 9.09
N GLU A 13 -11.59 -23.62 9.22
CA GLU A 13 -12.18 -24.71 9.98
C GLU A 13 -12.19 -24.40 11.49
N GLU A 14 -11.11 -23.80 11.98
CA GLU A 14 -10.91 -23.44 13.39
C GLU A 14 -11.58 -22.12 13.81
N GLU A 15 -11.97 -21.26 12.86
CA GLU A 15 -12.65 -20.00 13.15
C GLU A 15 -14.04 -20.26 13.79
N PRO A 16 -14.23 -19.84 15.05
CA PRO A 16 -15.45 -20.13 15.78
C PRO A 16 -16.65 -19.40 15.17
N ASN A 17 -17.82 -20.02 15.30
CA ASN A 17 -19.10 -19.45 14.85
C ASN A 17 -19.21 -19.19 13.34
N LEU A 18 -18.41 -19.86 12.51
CA LEU A 18 -18.65 -19.94 11.07
C LEU A 18 -19.61 -21.10 10.74
N SER A 19 -20.72 -20.77 10.10
CA SER A 19 -21.58 -21.76 9.41
C SER A 19 -20.81 -22.46 8.28
N SER A 20 -21.23 -23.67 7.86
CA SER A 20 -20.64 -24.38 6.71
C SER A 20 -20.54 -23.52 5.45
N ALA A 21 -21.62 -22.84 5.06
CA ALA A 21 -21.63 -21.92 3.93
C ALA A 21 -20.74 -20.67 4.14
N GLY A 22 -20.56 -20.23 5.39
CA GLY A 22 -19.58 -19.18 5.74
C GLY A 22 -18.15 -19.66 5.52
N ARG A 23 -17.82 -20.90 5.89
CA ARG A 23 -16.51 -21.51 5.61
C ARG A 23 -16.24 -21.61 4.11
N GLN A 24 -17.19 -22.15 3.35
CA GLN A 24 -17.08 -22.22 1.88
C GLN A 24 -16.91 -20.85 1.24
N THR A 25 -17.61 -19.83 1.76
CA THR A 25 -17.46 -18.45 1.29
C THR A 25 -16.02 -17.97 1.47
N LEU A 26 -15.43 -18.18 2.65
CA LEU A 26 -14.03 -17.79 2.89
C LEU A 26 -13.06 -18.60 2.03
N LEU A 27 -13.27 -19.92 1.87
CA LEU A 27 -12.44 -20.76 1.00
C LEU A 27 -12.54 -20.33 -0.48
N ALA A 28 -13.70 -19.89 -0.94
CA ALA A 28 -13.88 -19.38 -2.28
C ALA A 28 -13.17 -18.04 -2.48
N LEU A 29 -13.27 -17.15 -1.49
CA LEU A 29 -12.65 -15.82 -1.51
C LEU A 29 -11.13 -15.86 -1.30
N PHE A 30 -10.58 -16.99 -0.86
CA PHE A 30 -9.14 -17.21 -0.79
C PHE A 30 -8.47 -17.22 -2.17
N GLU A 31 -9.21 -17.66 -3.19
CA GLU A 31 -8.76 -17.67 -4.59
C GLU A 31 -8.90 -16.29 -5.26
N GLY A 32 -9.38 -15.28 -4.53
CA GLY A 32 -9.49 -13.90 -4.98
C GLY A 32 -10.88 -13.27 -4.75
N PRO A 33 -11.03 -11.97 -5.04
CA PRO A 33 -12.29 -11.26 -4.86
C PRO A 33 -13.42 -11.80 -5.75
N LEU A 34 -14.60 -12.04 -5.19
CA LEU A 34 -15.75 -12.57 -5.91
C LEU A 34 -16.98 -11.66 -5.79
N ARG A 35 -17.79 -11.60 -6.85
CA ARG A 35 -19.11 -10.96 -6.80
C ARG A 35 -20.10 -11.81 -6.02
N LEU A 36 -21.15 -11.19 -5.49
CA LEU A 36 -22.18 -11.88 -4.70
C LEU A 36 -22.75 -13.12 -5.39
N ARG A 37 -23.06 -13.01 -6.68
CA ARG A 37 -23.64 -14.12 -7.44
C ARG A 37 -22.67 -15.29 -7.61
N GLN A 38 -21.38 -15.01 -7.79
CA GLN A 38 -20.35 -16.05 -7.88
C GLN A 38 -20.23 -16.79 -6.54
N ILE A 39 -20.25 -16.06 -5.42
CA ILE A 39 -20.25 -16.66 -4.08
C ILE A 39 -21.51 -17.51 -3.87
N LEU A 40 -22.68 -17.01 -4.30
CA LEU A 40 -23.94 -17.72 -4.20
C LEU A 40 -23.92 -19.04 -4.98
N ASP A 41 -23.40 -19.02 -6.21
CA ASP A 41 -23.30 -20.20 -7.06
C ASP A 41 -22.35 -21.25 -6.46
N ILE A 42 -21.23 -20.82 -5.85
CA ILE A 42 -20.27 -21.71 -5.19
C ILE A 42 -20.88 -22.32 -3.91
N VAL A 43 -21.51 -21.50 -3.07
CA VAL A 43 -22.08 -21.95 -1.80
C VAL A 43 -23.24 -22.93 -2.01
N ASN A 44 -24.06 -22.68 -3.05
CA ASN A 44 -25.18 -23.54 -3.41
C ASN A 44 -24.80 -24.71 -4.33
N ALA A 45 -23.51 -24.87 -4.67
CA ALA A 45 -23.08 -25.95 -5.55
C ALA A 45 -23.36 -27.33 -4.92
N PRO A 46 -23.82 -28.33 -5.70
CA PRO A 46 -24.03 -29.69 -5.21
C PRO A 46 -22.75 -30.26 -4.59
N GLY A 47 -22.85 -30.82 -3.38
CA GLY A 47 -21.71 -31.41 -2.68
C GLY A 47 -20.82 -30.41 -1.94
N SER A 48 -21.22 -29.15 -1.81
CA SER A 48 -20.47 -28.16 -1.02
C SER A 48 -20.39 -28.52 0.48
N GLY A 49 -21.28 -29.38 0.98
CA GLY A 49 -21.33 -29.74 2.41
C GLY A 49 -22.07 -28.69 3.26
N ALA A 50 -22.82 -27.78 2.61
CA ALA A 50 -23.74 -26.90 3.30
C ALA A 50 -24.96 -27.73 3.74
N ASP A 51 -25.13 -27.94 5.05
CA ASP A 51 -26.35 -28.51 5.62
C ASP A 51 -27.58 -27.62 5.35
N GLU A 52 -27.36 -26.36 4.97
CA GLU A 52 -28.38 -25.40 4.55
C GLU A 52 -28.71 -25.59 3.06
N LYS A 53 -29.90 -26.12 2.76
CA LYS A 53 -30.45 -26.17 1.39
C LYS A 53 -30.61 -24.74 0.83
N ASN A 54 -29.96 -24.47 -0.29
CA ASN A 54 -30.14 -23.30 -1.18
C ASN A 54 -30.30 -21.97 -0.44
N ILE A 55 -29.18 -21.37 -0.04
CA ILE A 55 -29.15 -20.00 0.48
C ILE A 55 -29.69 -19.04 -0.59
N THR A 56 -30.56 -18.13 -0.18
CA THR A 56 -31.03 -17.04 -1.04
C THR A 56 -30.01 -15.91 -1.10
N GLU A 57 -30.03 -15.10 -2.16
CA GLU A 57 -29.14 -13.93 -2.28
C GLU A 57 -29.25 -12.99 -1.07
N SER A 58 -30.47 -12.74 -0.57
CA SER A 58 -30.70 -11.90 0.61
C SER A 58 -30.08 -12.48 1.89
N ALA A 59 -30.20 -13.80 2.09
CA ALA A 59 -29.59 -14.48 3.23
C ALA A 59 -28.05 -14.45 3.15
N LEU A 60 -27.48 -14.64 1.94
CA LEU A 60 -26.04 -14.53 1.72
C LEU A 60 -25.55 -13.10 2.02
N ARG A 61 -26.23 -12.05 1.53
CA ARG A 61 -25.87 -10.65 1.83
C ARG A 61 -25.82 -10.40 3.33
N LYS A 62 -26.85 -10.80 4.08
CA LYS A 62 -26.87 -10.61 5.54
C LYS A 62 -25.71 -11.32 6.23
N ARG A 63 -25.31 -12.50 5.75
CA ARG A 63 -24.17 -13.25 6.27
C ARG A 63 -22.84 -12.56 5.95
N LEU A 64 -22.66 -12.08 4.72
CA LEU A 64 -21.48 -11.32 4.31
C LEU A 64 -21.34 -10.03 5.13
N GLU A 65 -22.44 -9.32 5.39
CA GLU A 65 -22.42 -8.14 6.29
C GLU A 65 -21.98 -8.52 7.71
N GLY A 66 -22.43 -9.67 8.23
CA GLY A 66 -21.93 -10.18 9.52
C GLY A 66 -20.42 -10.41 9.53
N LEU A 67 -19.86 -10.96 8.44
CA LEU A 67 -18.41 -11.15 8.30
C LEU A 67 -17.66 -9.82 8.09
N ILE A 68 -18.26 -8.84 7.43
CA ILE A 68 -17.70 -7.49 7.28
C ILE A 68 -17.64 -6.78 8.64
N THR A 69 -18.71 -6.83 9.43
CA THR A 69 -18.76 -6.26 10.78
C THR A 69 -17.72 -6.89 11.71
N ARG A 70 -17.48 -8.19 11.57
CA ARG A 70 -16.40 -8.92 12.29
C ARG A 70 -14.98 -8.59 11.79
N GLY A 71 -14.83 -7.75 10.76
CA GLY A 71 -13.53 -7.44 10.18
C GLY A 71 -12.91 -8.60 9.38
N ILE A 72 -13.66 -9.66 9.07
CA ILE A 72 -13.18 -10.81 8.30
C ILE A 72 -13.20 -10.48 6.80
N LEU A 73 -14.29 -9.87 6.34
CA LEU A 73 -14.47 -9.49 4.95
C LEU A 73 -14.45 -7.97 4.76
N ALA A 74 -14.16 -7.55 3.55
CA ALA A 74 -14.46 -6.23 3.04
C ALA A 74 -15.18 -6.37 1.70
N ARG A 75 -15.78 -5.26 1.25
CA ARG A 75 -16.45 -5.19 -0.04
C ARG A 75 -15.95 -3.98 -0.82
N ALA A 76 -15.76 -4.15 -2.12
CA ALA A 76 -15.46 -3.10 -3.08
C ALA A 76 -16.56 -3.10 -4.14
N GLY A 77 -17.30 -2.00 -4.26
CA GLY A 77 -18.38 -1.84 -5.24
C GLY A 77 -19.57 -1.07 -4.69
N SER A 78 -20.56 -0.82 -5.53
CA SER A 78 -21.85 -0.28 -5.10
C SER A 78 -22.79 -1.41 -4.66
N GLU A 79 -23.51 -1.22 -3.56
CA GLU A 79 -24.54 -2.17 -3.09
C GLU A 79 -25.61 -2.43 -4.15
N ARG A 80 -25.88 -1.42 -5.00
CA ARG A 80 -26.87 -1.45 -6.08
C ARG A 80 -26.42 -2.27 -7.29
N THR A 81 -25.12 -2.54 -7.47
CA THR A 81 -24.57 -3.10 -8.73
C THR A 81 -23.72 -4.36 -8.55
N ASN A 82 -23.97 -5.15 -7.51
CA ASN A 82 -23.28 -6.44 -7.26
C ASN A 82 -21.79 -6.26 -6.87
N PRO A 83 -21.49 -5.88 -5.61
CA PRO A 83 -20.13 -5.59 -5.17
C PRO A 83 -19.24 -6.84 -5.15
N TYR A 84 -17.93 -6.63 -5.27
CA TYR A 84 -16.93 -7.64 -4.98
C TYR A 84 -16.73 -7.74 -3.47
N TYR A 85 -16.63 -8.96 -2.97
CA TYR A 85 -16.24 -9.27 -1.61
C TYR A 85 -14.82 -9.84 -1.63
N TYR A 86 -14.05 -9.57 -0.59
CA TYR A 86 -12.70 -10.10 -0.42
C TYR A 86 -12.36 -10.23 1.06
N ILE A 87 -11.41 -11.10 1.38
CA ILE A 87 -10.97 -11.32 2.76
C ILE A 87 -10.03 -10.19 3.18
N ARG A 88 -10.23 -9.66 4.39
CA ARG A 88 -9.32 -8.67 4.95
C ARG A 88 -8.01 -9.35 5.33
N ARG A 89 -6.91 -8.80 4.83
CA ARG A 89 -5.56 -9.26 5.16
C ARG A 89 -5.25 -9.28 6.66
N PRO A 90 -5.69 -8.31 7.48
CA PRO A 90 -5.53 -8.39 8.94
C PRO A 90 -6.10 -9.67 9.55
N TRP A 91 -7.28 -10.13 9.12
CA TRP A 91 -7.86 -11.37 9.65
C TRP A 91 -7.02 -12.59 9.27
N ILE A 92 -6.58 -12.68 8.01
CA ILE A 92 -5.69 -13.76 7.53
C ILE A 92 -4.40 -13.78 8.35
N PHE A 93 -3.79 -12.61 8.54
CA PHE A 93 -2.53 -12.46 9.27
C PHE A 93 -2.67 -12.90 10.73
N ASN A 94 -3.72 -12.45 11.42
CA ASN A 94 -3.95 -12.75 12.84
C ASN A 94 -4.22 -14.24 13.07
N GLN A 95 -5.04 -14.85 12.21
CA GLN A 95 -5.30 -16.29 12.28
C GLN A 95 -4.06 -17.12 11.94
N TYR A 96 -3.25 -16.66 10.98
CA TYR A 96 -2.02 -17.35 10.62
C TYR A 96 -1.00 -17.32 11.75
N ILE A 97 -0.82 -16.18 12.39
CA ILE A 97 0.03 -16.03 13.57
C ILE A 97 -0.44 -16.98 14.68
N LEU A 98 -1.74 -17.02 14.97
CA LEU A 98 -2.29 -17.90 16.00
C LEU A 98 -1.94 -19.38 15.74
N ILE A 99 -2.06 -19.84 14.49
CA ILE A 99 -1.70 -21.21 14.11
C ILE A 99 -0.19 -21.44 14.17
N ARG A 100 0.63 -20.50 13.69
CA ARG A 100 2.10 -20.58 13.74
C ARG A 100 2.62 -20.63 15.18
N CYS A 101 2.11 -19.77 16.06
CA CYS A 101 2.45 -19.75 17.48
C CYS A 101 2.11 -21.07 18.18
N ARG A 102 0.99 -21.70 17.79
CA ARG A 102 0.58 -23.01 18.32
C ARG A 102 1.46 -24.14 17.79
N ASP A 103 1.67 -24.18 16.49
CA ASP A 103 2.31 -25.32 15.82
C ASP A 103 3.85 -25.25 15.94
N LYS A 104 4.43 -24.04 16.05
CA LYS A 104 5.88 -23.78 16.15
C LYS A 104 6.22 -22.62 17.10
N PRO A 105 6.15 -22.83 18.43
CA PRO A 105 6.27 -21.76 19.43
C PRO A 105 7.60 -20.99 19.44
N GLY A 106 8.70 -21.63 19.00
CA GLY A 106 10.02 -20.99 18.91
C GLY A 106 10.19 -20.05 17.70
N GLU A 107 9.44 -20.28 16.62
CA GLU A 107 9.39 -19.41 15.44
C GLU A 107 8.35 -18.28 15.65
N GLY A 108 7.26 -18.56 16.38
CA GLY A 108 6.16 -17.62 16.62
C GLY A 108 6.35 -16.63 17.77
N LEU A 109 7.51 -16.54 18.44
CA LEU A 109 7.66 -15.68 19.63
C LEU A 109 7.64 -14.17 19.30
N LEU A 110 8.14 -13.78 18.12
CA LEU A 110 8.02 -12.42 17.59
C LEU A 110 6.57 -12.15 17.15
N ASP A 111 5.94 -13.12 16.49
CA ASP A 111 4.53 -13.09 16.10
C ASP A 111 3.59 -13.00 17.30
N LEU A 112 3.91 -13.69 18.41
CA LEU A 112 3.20 -13.66 19.67
C LEU A 112 3.38 -12.31 20.38
N THR A 113 4.52 -11.63 20.20
CA THR A 113 4.71 -10.28 20.76
C THR A 113 3.84 -9.26 20.04
N ILE A 114 3.71 -9.38 18.71
CA ILE A 114 2.81 -8.56 17.88
C ILE A 114 1.34 -8.90 18.16
N LEU A 115 0.99 -10.19 18.29
CA LEU A 115 -0.37 -10.65 18.57
C LEU A 115 -0.80 -10.38 20.02
N LEU A 116 0.08 -10.55 21.02
CA LEU A 116 -0.22 -10.17 22.41
C LEU A 116 -0.36 -8.66 22.55
N HIS A 117 0.34 -7.89 21.72
CA HIS A 117 0.12 -6.45 21.60
C HIS A 117 -1.28 -6.15 21.04
N GLU A 118 -1.70 -6.77 19.94
CA GLU A 118 -3.05 -6.60 19.37
C GLU A 118 -4.18 -7.09 20.29
N LEU A 119 -4.02 -8.24 20.95
CA LEU A 119 -5.00 -8.81 21.88
C LEU A 119 -5.14 -7.98 23.18
N SER A 120 -4.07 -7.30 23.61
CA SER A 120 -4.14 -6.38 24.76
C SER A 120 -5.02 -5.14 24.49
N GLN A 121 -5.23 -4.77 23.22
CA GLN A 121 -6.09 -3.66 22.80
C GLN A 121 -7.58 -4.04 22.86
N THR A 122 -7.94 -5.30 22.60
CA THR A 122 -9.36 -5.74 22.54
C THR A 122 -10.02 -5.77 23.94
N LEU A 123 -9.23 -6.01 24.98
CA LEU A 123 -9.69 -6.04 26.38
C LEU A 123 -10.08 -4.65 26.93
N ALA A 124 -9.60 -3.56 26.33
CA ALA A 124 -9.93 -2.20 26.74
C ALA A 124 -11.26 -1.68 26.14
N GLY A 125 -11.81 -2.35 25.11
CA GLY A 125 -12.99 -1.92 24.36
C GLY A 125 -14.32 -2.61 24.74
N GLY A 126 -14.29 -3.62 25.62
CA GLY A 126 -15.51 -4.26 26.14
C GLY A 126 -16.29 -5.15 25.16
N ASP A 127 -15.72 -5.56 24.02
CA ASP A 127 -16.41 -6.44 23.08
C ASP A 127 -16.02 -7.92 23.28
N ALA A 128 -17.01 -8.75 23.63
CA ALA A 128 -16.86 -10.10 24.17
C ALA A 128 -16.78 -11.20 23.09
N SER A 129 -16.06 -10.95 22.00
CA SER A 129 -15.74 -11.98 20.99
C SER A 129 -14.26 -12.35 21.01
N LEU A 130 -13.76 -12.72 22.19
CA LEU A 130 -12.41 -13.28 22.35
C LEU A 130 -12.32 -14.71 21.78
N PRO A 131 -11.12 -15.17 21.36
CA PRO A 131 -10.81 -16.58 21.30
C PRO A 131 -10.95 -17.20 22.71
N HIS A 132 -11.42 -18.44 22.78
CA HIS A 132 -11.83 -19.14 23.99
C HIS A 132 -10.85 -18.95 25.19
N PRO A 133 -11.33 -18.70 26.43
CA PRO A 133 -10.52 -18.38 27.64
C PRO A 133 -9.39 -19.34 28.01
N ARG A 134 -9.37 -20.55 27.44
CA ARG A 134 -8.31 -21.55 27.66
C ARG A 134 -6.98 -21.14 27.02
N TYR A 135 -7.00 -20.36 25.95
CA TYR A 135 -5.78 -19.86 25.29
C TYR A 135 -5.15 -18.69 26.05
N ILE A 136 -5.98 -17.88 26.71
CA ILE A 136 -5.55 -16.75 27.53
C ILE A 136 -5.02 -17.22 28.90
N ALA A 137 -5.64 -18.24 29.52
CA ALA A 137 -5.19 -18.76 30.81
C ALA A 137 -3.82 -19.45 30.76
N ALA A 138 -3.50 -20.15 29.66
CA ALA A 138 -2.19 -20.80 29.48
C ALA A 138 -1.03 -19.81 29.28
N VAL A 139 -1.33 -18.58 28.86
CA VAL A 139 -0.35 -17.52 28.58
C VAL A 139 -0.32 -16.47 29.70
N GLY A 140 -1.48 -16.13 30.26
CA GLY A 140 -1.64 -15.19 31.38
C GLY A 140 -0.93 -15.62 32.67
N GLU A 141 -0.76 -16.92 32.91
CA GLU A 141 0.05 -17.43 34.03
C GLU A 141 1.57 -17.15 33.86
N ARG A 142 2.03 -16.70 32.68
CA ARG A 142 3.45 -16.43 32.39
C ARG A 142 3.79 -14.97 32.05
N THR A 143 2.80 -14.09 31.84
CA THR A 143 3.02 -12.73 31.27
C THR A 143 2.66 -11.57 32.20
N GLU A 144 2.61 -11.77 33.52
CA GLU A 144 2.61 -10.64 34.46
C GLU A 144 4.05 -10.15 34.72
N ARG A 145 4.46 -9.07 34.02
CA ARG A 145 5.25 -7.92 34.56
C ARG A 145 5.94 -7.12 33.43
N SER A 146 5.90 -5.80 33.58
CA SER A 146 6.55 -4.73 32.80
C SER A 146 8.07 -4.84 32.60
N HIS A 147 8.71 -5.90 33.09
CA HIS A 147 10.15 -6.14 32.96
C HIS A 147 10.53 -6.80 31.62
N GLN A 148 9.53 -7.13 30.79
CA GLN A 148 9.75 -7.79 29.51
C GLN A 148 9.97 -6.83 28.32
N ILE A 149 9.81 -5.51 28.44
CA ILE A 149 10.35 -4.60 27.39
C ILE A 149 11.88 -4.70 27.37
N GLY A 150 12.52 -4.81 28.54
CA GLY A 150 13.96 -5.07 28.65
C GLY A 150 14.37 -6.45 28.10
N ASN A 151 13.53 -7.49 28.28
CA ASN A 151 13.79 -8.82 27.72
C ASN A 151 13.45 -8.93 26.23
N ALA A 152 12.44 -8.21 25.75
CA ALA A 152 12.13 -8.06 24.34
C ALA A 152 13.25 -7.27 23.66
N TYR A 153 13.74 -6.19 24.27
CA TYR A 153 14.91 -5.45 23.83
C TYR A 153 16.19 -6.30 23.82
N ALA A 154 16.43 -7.10 24.87
CA ALA A 154 17.56 -8.04 24.92
C ALA A 154 17.40 -9.21 23.91
N ALA A 155 16.17 -9.69 23.68
CA ALA A 155 15.87 -10.69 22.66
C ALA A 155 16.02 -10.09 21.25
N PHE A 156 15.62 -8.84 21.04
CA PHE A 156 15.80 -8.07 19.81
C PHE A 156 17.28 -7.81 19.55
N GLN A 157 18.08 -7.47 20.58
CA GLN A 157 19.55 -7.39 20.49
C GLN A 157 20.19 -8.75 20.17
N LYS A 158 19.65 -9.85 20.71
CA LYS A 158 20.09 -11.22 20.41
C LYS A 158 19.70 -11.66 18.98
N LEU A 159 18.55 -11.21 18.49
CA LEU A 159 18.04 -11.36 17.12
C LEU A 159 18.87 -10.54 16.12
N LEU A 160 19.26 -9.31 16.46
CA LEU A 160 20.17 -8.47 15.66
C LEU A 160 21.59 -9.08 15.57
N GLY A 161 21.96 -9.96 16.51
CA GLY A 161 23.17 -10.80 16.42
C GLY A 161 23.08 -11.93 15.38
N ASN A 162 21.88 -12.23 14.88
CA ASN A 162 21.63 -13.12 13.76
C ASN A 162 21.21 -12.28 12.54
N LYS A 163 22.15 -12.04 11.62
CA LYS A 163 21.99 -11.13 10.47
C LYS A 163 20.82 -11.47 9.54
N ASN A 164 20.26 -12.68 9.63
CA ASN A 164 19.20 -13.15 8.74
C ASN A 164 17.82 -13.22 9.40
N ALA A 165 17.69 -13.03 10.72
CA ALA A 165 16.45 -13.39 11.40
C ALA A 165 15.25 -12.47 11.10
N ILE A 166 15.48 -11.18 10.82
CA ILE A 166 14.43 -10.28 10.27
C ILE A 166 14.12 -10.68 8.82
N GLY A 167 15.15 -11.07 8.06
CA GLY A 167 15.02 -11.57 6.69
C GLY A 167 14.18 -12.85 6.60
N ASP A 168 14.43 -13.83 7.47
CA ASP A 168 13.70 -15.10 7.59
C ASP A 168 12.25 -14.87 8.05
N TYR A 169 12.05 -13.93 8.98
CA TYR A 169 10.74 -13.50 9.47
C TYR A 169 9.90 -12.86 8.37
N LEU A 170 10.49 -11.90 7.66
CA LEU A 170 9.86 -11.30 6.51
C LEU A 170 9.71 -12.36 5.40
N GLU A 171 10.68 -13.27 5.16
CA GLU A 171 10.59 -14.32 4.12
C GLU A 171 9.32 -15.15 4.31
N GLY A 172 8.98 -15.51 5.56
CA GLY A 172 7.69 -16.15 5.90
C GLY A 172 6.44 -15.29 5.64
N ILE A 173 6.52 -13.96 5.68
CA ILE A 173 5.42 -13.03 5.33
C ILE A 173 5.18 -12.98 3.80
N TYR A 174 6.21 -13.25 2.98
CA TYR A 174 6.23 -12.97 1.54
C TYR A 174 6.36 -14.19 0.62
N GLU A 175 6.68 -15.39 1.14
CA GLU A 175 6.83 -16.64 0.37
C GLU A 175 5.58 -16.99 -0.48
N GLY A 176 4.39 -16.54 -0.07
CA GLY A 176 3.14 -16.72 -0.82
C GLY A 176 2.80 -15.62 -1.83
N ILE A 177 3.55 -14.51 -1.87
CA ILE A 177 3.32 -13.38 -2.80
C ILE A 177 4.34 -13.39 -3.95
N TYR A 178 5.55 -13.91 -3.71
CA TYR A 178 6.64 -13.92 -4.67
C TYR A 178 7.20 -15.34 -4.81
N GLU A 179 7.12 -15.93 -6.02
CA GLU A 179 7.75 -17.22 -6.30
C GLU A 179 9.28 -17.08 -6.28
N GLY A 180 9.95 -17.70 -5.30
CA GLY A 180 11.40 -17.85 -5.25
C GLY A 180 12.01 -17.53 -3.88
N ARG A 181 13.16 -18.16 -3.57
CA ARG A 181 13.97 -17.80 -2.39
C ARG A 181 14.47 -16.37 -2.56
N VAL A 182 14.00 -15.47 -1.72
CA VAL A 182 14.36 -14.04 -1.79
C VAL A 182 15.63 -13.85 -0.96
N PRO A 183 16.73 -13.33 -1.52
CA PRO A 183 17.96 -13.06 -0.77
C PRO A 183 17.67 -12.16 0.45
N SER A 184 18.51 -12.26 1.50
CA SER A 184 18.46 -11.35 2.67
C SER A 184 18.19 -9.92 2.19
N SER A 185 17.01 -9.41 2.51
CA SER A 185 16.45 -8.26 1.81
C SER A 185 17.10 -6.96 2.26
N ASP A 186 17.33 -6.02 1.33
CA ASP A 186 17.84 -4.66 1.64
C ASP A 186 17.01 -3.96 2.76
N ILE A 187 15.74 -4.36 2.93
CA ILE A 187 14.86 -3.87 3.98
C ILE A 187 15.35 -4.20 5.40
N ASP A 188 16.03 -5.32 5.63
CA ASP A 188 16.45 -5.73 6.98
C ASP A 188 17.49 -4.76 7.54
N ALA A 189 18.44 -4.37 6.69
CA ALA A 189 19.47 -3.39 7.01
C ALA A 189 18.86 -1.99 7.20
N LEU A 190 17.88 -1.61 6.38
CA LEU A 190 17.18 -0.32 6.50
C LEU A 190 16.40 -0.23 7.82
N VAL A 191 15.58 -1.24 8.11
CA VAL A 191 14.77 -1.35 9.34
C VAL A 191 15.66 -1.34 10.58
N ALA A 192 16.75 -2.10 10.58
CA ALA A 192 17.69 -2.14 11.69
C ALA A 192 18.43 -0.81 11.90
N ARG A 193 18.89 -0.17 10.82
CA ARG A 193 19.57 1.14 10.89
C ARG A 193 18.64 2.20 11.46
N ASP A 194 17.42 2.26 10.97
CA ASP A 194 16.44 3.27 11.38
C ASP A 194 16.02 3.04 12.85
N PHE A 195 15.89 1.78 13.29
CA PHE A 195 15.66 1.43 14.70
C PHE A 195 16.80 1.91 15.60
N LEU A 196 18.05 1.57 15.24
CA LEU A 196 19.21 1.91 16.06
C LEU A 196 19.33 3.43 16.26
N ARG A 197 19.08 4.19 15.19
CA ARG A 197 19.18 5.65 15.23
C ARG A 197 18.00 6.33 15.91
N PHE A 198 16.78 5.85 15.69
CA PHE A 198 15.59 6.56 16.17
C PHE A 198 15.15 6.09 17.56
N VAL A 199 15.35 4.81 17.88
CA VAL A 199 14.92 4.22 19.16
C VAL A 199 16.11 3.99 20.08
N ALA A 200 17.15 3.28 19.62
CA ALA A 200 18.19 2.79 20.53
C ALA A 200 19.06 3.91 21.10
N THR A 201 19.36 4.95 20.32
CA THR A 201 20.15 6.11 20.77
C THR A 201 19.33 7.20 21.45
N ALA A 202 18.01 7.03 21.58
CA ALA A 202 17.15 8.00 22.25
C ALA A 202 17.32 7.99 23.79
N PRO A 203 16.95 9.08 24.48
CA PRO A 203 16.83 9.12 25.93
C PRO A 203 15.95 7.98 26.46
N ASP A 204 16.31 7.41 27.60
CA ASP A 204 15.64 6.23 28.18
C ASP A 204 14.13 6.43 28.31
N GLU A 205 13.72 7.63 28.74
CA GLU A 205 12.34 8.06 28.91
C GLU A 205 11.56 8.20 27.59
N GLU A 206 12.23 8.43 26.46
CA GLU A 206 11.59 8.58 25.14
C GLU A 206 11.49 7.25 24.37
N ARG A 207 12.27 6.22 24.77
CA ARG A 207 12.42 4.99 23.98
C ARG A 207 11.11 4.28 23.69
N GLU A 208 10.19 4.25 24.64
CA GLU A 208 8.90 3.58 24.45
C GLU A 208 8.03 4.32 23.42
N VAL A 209 7.97 5.65 23.50
CA VAL A 209 7.27 6.49 22.50
C VAL A 209 7.90 6.33 21.13
N ARG A 210 9.23 6.45 21.03
CA ARG A 210 9.95 6.33 19.75
C ARG A 210 9.85 4.92 19.17
N LEU A 211 9.76 3.88 19.99
CA LEU A 211 9.47 2.53 19.53
C LEU A 211 8.11 2.44 18.83
N PHE A 212 7.06 3.07 19.38
CA PHE A 212 5.74 3.11 18.74
C PHE A 212 5.75 3.89 17.42
N LEU A 213 6.44 5.02 17.38
CA LEU A 213 6.59 5.82 16.16
C LEU A 213 7.42 5.08 15.10
N TRP A 214 8.42 4.31 15.51
CA TRP A 214 9.16 3.41 14.63
C TRP A 214 8.27 2.29 14.09
N TYR A 215 7.43 1.67 14.93
CA TYR A 215 6.46 0.69 14.47
C TYR A 215 5.49 1.28 13.45
N ALA A 216 5.08 2.53 13.64
CA ALA A 216 4.23 3.23 12.69
C ALA A 216 4.92 3.35 11.30
N ASP A 217 6.19 3.75 11.24
CA ASP A 217 6.95 3.82 9.98
C ASP A 217 7.22 2.42 9.38
N PHE A 218 7.51 1.45 10.22
CA PHE A 218 7.70 0.06 9.82
C PHE A 218 6.45 -0.50 9.15
N PHE A 219 5.28 -0.43 9.81
CA PHE A 219 4.03 -0.91 9.24
C PHE A 219 3.60 -0.09 8.02
N HIS A 220 3.86 1.22 8.00
CA HIS A 220 3.64 2.05 6.83
C HIS A 220 4.45 1.57 5.62
N THR A 221 5.74 1.25 5.82
CA THR A 221 6.63 0.71 4.77
C THR A 221 6.15 -0.63 4.22
N LEU A 222 5.49 -1.44 5.05
CA LEU A 222 4.91 -2.73 4.68
C LEU A 222 3.47 -2.64 4.13
N ASP A 223 2.99 -1.44 3.85
CA ASP A 223 1.62 -1.16 3.37
C ASP A 223 0.51 -1.62 4.36
N ARG A 224 0.81 -1.66 5.67
CA ARG A 224 -0.11 -1.98 6.77
C ARG A 224 -0.60 -0.70 7.47
N TYR A 225 -1.42 0.07 6.75
CA TYR A 225 -1.74 1.44 7.13
C TYR A 225 -2.66 1.57 8.37
N GLN A 226 -3.43 0.54 8.73
CA GLN A 226 -4.26 0.57 9.95
C GLN A 226 -3.38 0.41 11.19
N GLU A 227 -2.50 -0.57 11.16
CA GLU A 227 -1.54 -0.87 12.22
C GLU A 227 -0.54 0.28 12.39
N ALA A 228 -0.12 0.89 11.28
CA ALA A 228 0.69 2.10 11.31
C ALA A 228 -0.03 3.27 12.03
N ALA A 229 -1.33 3.46 11.77
CA ALA A 229 -2.13 4.50 12.41
C ALA A 229 -2.33 4.26 13.92
N GLU A 230 -2.55 3.00 14.31
CA GLU A 230 -2.68 2.60 15.70
C GLU A 230 -1.39 2.84 16.49
N ALA A 231 -0.26 2.40 15.92
CA ALA A 231 1.06 2.63 16.51
C ALA A 231 1.36 4.13 16.66
N LEU A 232 1.08 4.94 15.64
CA LEU A 232 1.24 6.40 15.68
C LEU A 232 0.41 7.02 16.81
N ARG A 233 -0.89 6.71 16.86
CA ARG A 233 -1.80 7.23 17.88
C ARG A 233 -1.35 6.84 19.29
N ARG A 234 -0.88 5.61 19.48
CA ARG A 234 -0.39 5.16 20.79
C ARG A 234 0.89 5.88 21.20
N GLY A 235 1.86 6.03 20.31
CA GLY A 235 3.09 6.78 20.56
C GLY A 235 2.78 8.23 20.97
N MET A 236 1.88 8.90 20.24
CA MET A 236 1.46 10.27 20.55
C MET A 236 0.72 10.39 21.89
N ALA A 237 -0.19 9.44 22.19
CA ALA A 237 -0.89 9.41 23.47
C ALA A 237 0.08 9.20 24.64
N LEU A 238 1.02 8.25 24.51
CA LEU A 238 2.01 7.95 25.53
C LEU A 238 2.94 9.14 25.78
N ALA A 239 3.39 9.83 24.74
CA ALA A 239 4.18 11.06 24.88
C ALA A 239 3.44 12.13 25.68
N THR A 240 2.12 12.26 25.44
CA THR A 240 1.26 13.20 26.17
C THR A 240 1.10 12.79 27.63
N GLU A 241 0.84 11.50 27.91
CA GLU A 241 0.74 10.94 29.26
C GLU A 241 2.03 11.16 30.06
N GLN A 242 3.18 10.96 29.42
CA GLN A 242 4.51 11.11 30.02
C GLN A 242 5.02 12.57 30.02
N LYS A 243 4.25 13.52 29.46
CA LYS A 243 4.61 14.94 29.34
C LYS A 243 5.94 15.17 28.61
N LEU A 244 6.24 14.32 27.63
CA LEU A 244 7.41 14.46 26.76
C LEU A 244 7.17 15.55 25.70
N ASP A 245 8.26 16.06 25.13
CA ASP A 245 8.18 17.00 24.01
C ASP A 245 7.79 16.26 22.72
N LEU A 246 6.49 16.03 22.54
CA LEU A 246 5.94 15.34 21.38
C LEU A 246 6.32 16.04 20.06
N ALA A 247 6.43 17.38 20.05
CA ALA A 247 6.77 18.11 18.83
C ALA A 247 8.22 17.85 18.41
N ALA A 248 9.15 17.82 19.38
CA ALA A 248 10.53 17.44 19.12
C ALA A 248 10.66 15.97 18.65
N ILE A 249 9.97 15.05 19.32
CA ILE A 249 9.99 13.62 18.95
C ILE A 249 9.42 13.39 17.55
N LEU A 250 8.29 14.03 17.20
CA LEU A 250 7.70 13.92 15.87
C LEU A 250 8.57 14.58 14.79
N SER A 251 9.30 15.65 15.12
CA SER A 251 10.28 16.28 14.22
C SER A 251 11.36 15.30 13.75
N ASP A 252 11.72 14.35 14.61
CA ASP A 252 12.71 13.32 14.30
C ASP A 252 12.09 12.07 13.65
N SER A 253 10.76 11.94 13.67
CA SER A 253 10.03 10.79 13.14
C SER A 253 10.00 10.82 11.60
N ARG A 254 10.13 9.65 10.98
CA ARG A 254 9.95 9.50 9.51
C ARG A 254 8.49 9.44 9.09
N VAL A 255 7.60 9.14 10.04
CA VAL A 255 6.14 9.02 9.81
C VAL A 255 5.40 10.09 10.61
N SER A 256 4.33 10.61 10.02
CA SER A 256 3.43 11.57 10.65
C SER A 256 1.98 11.25 10.32
N GLU A 257 1.04 11.94 10.97
CA GLU A 257 -0.40 11.78 10.71
C GLU A 257 -0.74 11.98 9.23
N GLY A 258 -0.07 12.94 8.56
CA GLY A 258 -0.25 13.17 7.13
C GLY A 258 0.08 11.95 6.27
N HIS A 259 1.17 11.24 6.57
CA HIS A 259 1.57 10.03 5.84
C HIS A 259 0.53 8.92 5.99
N ILE A 260 0.02 8.72 7.21
CA ILE A 260 -1.02 7.72 7.48
C ILE A 260 -2.31 8.05 6.70
N LEU A 261 -2.79 9.29 6.79
CA LEU A 261 -4.02 9.72 6.14
C LEU A 261 -3.94 9.60 4.60
N LEU A 262 -2.75 9.86 4.03
CA LEU A 262 -2.49 9.75 2.59
C LEU A 262 -2.85 8.35 2.06
N HIS A 263 -2.52 7.30 2.83
CA HIS A 263 -2.79 5.92 2.46
C HIS A 263 -4.11 5.36 3.03
N GLN A 264 -4.72 6.04 4.01
CA GLN A 264 -6.05 5.71 4.53
C GLN A 264 -7.21 6.32 3.75
N ASN A 265 -6.95 6.82 2.53
CA ASN A 265 -7.95 7.42 1.63
C ASN A 265 -8.51 8.77 2.13
N ASP A 266 -7.77 9.51 2.97
CA ASP A 266 -8.10 10.87 3.39
C ASP A 266 -7.05 11.87 2.91
N LEU A 267 -7.06 12.15 1.60
CA LEU A 267 -6.10 13.04 0.95
C LEU A 267 -6.22 14.50 1.42
N ALA A 268 -7.45 14.95 1.71
CA ALA A 268 -7.70 16.29 2.20
C ALA A 268 -7.17 16.45 3.63
N GLY A 269 -7.49 15.51 4.52
CA GLY A 269 -6.96 15.46 5.88
C GLY A 269 -5.43 15.32 5.90
N ALA A 270 -4.85 14.50 5.02
CA ALA A 270 -3.40 14.36 4.87
C ALA A 270 -2.74 15.71 4.56
N LYS A 271 -3.28 16.43 3.56
CA LYS A 271 -2.80 17.78 3.20
C LYS A 271 -2.88 18.74 4.38
N GLU A 272 -4.00 18.77 5.08
CA GLU A 272 -4.20 19.66 6.24
C GLU A 272 -3.24 19.32 7.39
N ALA A 273 -3.03 18.04 7.68
CA ALA A 273 -2.10 17.56 8.69
C ALA A 273 -0.66 18.00 8.37
N PHE A 274 -0.21 17.82 7.13
CA PHE A 274 1.11 18.27 6.70
C PHE A 274 1.27 19.80 6.74
N ILE A 275 0.26 20.56 6.33
CA ILE A 275 0.32 22.03 6.41
C ILE A 275 0.42 22.47 7.88
N LYS A 276 -0.37 21.88 8.77
CA LYS A 276 -0.32 22.17 10.21
C LYS A 276 1.05 21.82 10.80
N GLU A 277 1.62 20.68 10.43
CA GLU A 277 2.96 20.25 10.83
C GLU A 277 4.01 21.29 10.40
N SER A 278 3.96 21.75 9.15
CA SER A 278 4.90 22.76 8.61
C SER A 278 4.87 24.13 9.33
N GLN A 279 3.84 24.38 10.14
CA GLN A 279 3.60 25.62 10.89
C GLN A 279 3.88 25.48 12.39
N LEU A 280 4.31 24.31 12.87
CA LEU A 280 4.62 24.10 14.28
C LEU A 280 5.73 25.04 14.75
N ARG A 281 5.54 25.60 15.95
CA ARG A 281 6.54 26.48 16.58
C ARG A 281 7.76 25.65 16.95
N GLY A 282 8.95 26.10 16.53
CA GLY A 282 10.21 25.41 16.83
C GLY A 282 10.54 24.26 15.88
N ILE A 283 9.74 24.04 14.83
CA ILE A 283 10.05 23.02 13.81
C ILE A 283 11.39 23.31 13.14
N THR A 284 12.19 22.25 12.95
CA THR A 284 13.47 22.36 12.25
C THR A 284 13.25 22.63 10.75
N PRO A 285 14.20 23.25 10.04
CA PRO A 285 14.10 23.44 8.59
C PRO A 285 13.86 22.13 7.82
N VAL A 286 14.49 21.03 8.25
CA VAL A 286 14.37 19.71 7.62
C VAL A 286 12.98 19.10 7.86
N ALA A 287 12.48 19.14 9.10
CA ALA A 287 11.13 18.66 9.40
C ALA A 287 10.07 19.49 8.65
N LYS A 288 10.26 20.82 8.57
CA LYS A 288 9.40 21.69 7.75
C LYS A 288 9.45 21.35 6.27
N ALA A 289 10.64 21.03 5.73
CA ALA A 289 10.78 20.58 4.36
C ALA A 289 10.02 19.28 4.10
N ARG A 290 10.12 18.30 5.01
CA ARG A 290 9.39 17.02 4.94
C ARG A 290 7.87 17.23 4.97
N ALA A 291 7.39 18.08 5.87
CA ALA A 291 5.97 18.42 5.95
C ALA A 291 5.46 19.12 4.67
N LEU A 292 6.21 20.09 4.14
CA LEU A 292 5.87 20.74 2.88
C LEU A 292 5.89 19.76 1.70
N PHE A 293 6.86 18.85 1.66
CA PHE A 293 6.92 17.79 0.67
C PHE A 293 5.65 16.91 0.71
N GLY A 294 5.26 16.41 1.89
CA GLY A 294 4.04 15.60 2.05
C GLY A 294 2.76 16.36 1.64
N ALA A 295 2.66 17.65 1.99
CA ALA A 295 1.55 18.49 1.53
C ALA A 295 1.52 18.61 0.00
N GLY A 296 2.68 18.77 -0.62
CA GLY A 296 2.83 18.81 -2.07
C GLY A 296 2.46 17.48 -2.75
N GLU A 297 2.77 16.33 -2.14
CA GLU A 297 2.34 15.02 -2.64
C GLU A 297 0.81 14.88 -2.62
N ALA A 298 0.16 15.28 -1.52
CA ALA A 298 -1.30 15.28 -1.44
C ALA A 298 -1.93 16.23 -2.48
N GLU A 299 -1.40 17.45 -2.62
CA GLU A 299 -1.85 18.43 -3.62
C GLU A 299 -1.67 17.90 -5.06
N LEU A 300 -0.53 17.27 -5.37
CA LEU A 300 -0.26 16.65 -6.68
C LEU A 300 -1.33 15.60 -7.02
N VAL A 301 -1.64 14.71 -6.06
CA VAL A 301 -2.60 13.62 -6.26
C VAL A 301 -4.03 14.13 -6.41
N LEU A 302 -4.39 15.20 -5.70
CA LEU A 302 -5.68 15.88 -5.85
C LEU A 302 -5.81 16.63 -7.19
N GLY A 303 -4.72 16.76 -7.95
CA GLY A 303 -4.66 17.53 -9.19
C GLY A 303 -4.44 19.03 -8.99
N ASP A 304 -4.05 19.45 -7.78
CA ASP A 304 -3.71 20.84 -7.45
C ASP A 304 -2.26 21.15 -7.90
N ILE A 305 -2.06 21.18 -9.22
CA ILE A 305 -0.74 21.34 -9.87
C ILE A 305 -0.43 22.77 -10.31
N ALA A 306 -1.36 23.71 -10.12
CA ALA A 306 -1.15 25.13 -10.36
C ALA A 306 -0.54 25.83 -9.12
N LEU A 307 0.03 27.03 -9.29
CA LEU A 307 0.40 27.86 -8.14
C LEU A 307 -0.87 28.29 -7.38
N PRO A 308 -0.85 28.35 -6.02
CA PRO A 308 0.29 28.20 -5.10
C PRO A 308 0.40 26.81 -4.43
N TYR A 309 0.00 25.74 -5.12
CA TYR A 309 -0.10 24.38 -4.58
C TYR A 309 1.20 23.58 -4.78
N ALA A 310 1.13 22.35 -5.29
CA ALA A 310 2.24 21.37 -5.27
C ALA A 310 3.58 21.94 -5.77
N PRO A 311 3.66 22.68 -6.89
CA PRO A 311 4.93 23.25 -7.35
C PRO A 311 5.56 24.24 -6.37
N ALA A 312 4.74 25.01 -5.64
CA ALA A 312 5.24 25.95 -4.65
C ALA A 312 5.75 25.21 -3.40
N ARG A 313 5.06 24.15 -2.98
CA ARG A 313 5.47 23.30 -1.85
C ARG A 313 6.81 22.63 -2.11
N PHE A 314 6.96 21.97 -3.26
CA PHE A 314 8.20 21.29 -3.63
C PHE A 314 9.38 22.26 -3.73
N ARG A 315 9.17 23.45 -4.30
CA ARG A 315 10.21 24.49 -4.34
C ARG A 315 10.67 24.89 -2.94
N GLN A 316 9.74 25.24 -2.06
CA GLN A 316 10.06 25.64 -0.68
C GLN A 316 10.73 24.50 0.11
N ALA A 317 10.26 23.27 -0.06
CA ALA A 317 10.87 22.10 0.56
C ALA A 317 12.31 21.88 0.08
N LEU A 318 12.56 22.01 -1.23
CA LEU A 318 13.89 21.85 -1.81
C LEU A 318 14.86 22.95 -1.35
N GLU A 319 14.40 24.20 -1.26
CA GLU A 319 15.17 25.32 -0.73
C GLU A 319 15.59 25.07 0.72
N LEU A 320 14.66 24.63 1.58
CA LEU A 320 14.94 24.31 2.98
C LEU A 320 15.92 23.15 3.13
N ALA A 321 15.70 22.05 2.39
CA ALA A 321 16.57 20.88 2.44
C ALA A 321 17.99 21.21 1.95
N SER A 322 18.11 21.97 0.85
CA SER A 322 19.41 22.39 0.32
C SER A 322 20.14 23.36 1.25
N ALA A 323 19.42 24.22 1.97
CA ALA A 323 20.01 25.10 2.97
C ALA A 323 20.51 24.35 4.20
N ALA A 324 19.84 23.25 4.58
CA ALA A 324 20.20 22.42 5.73
C ALA A 324 21.44 21.53 5.49
N ASP A 325 21.67 21.09 4.25
CA ASP A 325 22.83 20.27 3.87
C ASP A 325 23.54 20.81 2.62
N LYS A 326 24.22 21.95 2.77
CA LYS A 326 24.93 22.64 1.68
C LYS A 326 26.04 21.81 1.04
N GLU A 327 26.68 20.94 1.82
CA GLU A 327 27.81 20.13 1.37
C GLU A 327 27.38 18.75 0.84
N GLY A 328 26.10 18.38 0.99
CA GLY A 328 25.56 17.15 0.45
C GLY A 328 25.99 15.89 1.20
N ARG A 329 26.26 15.98 2.51
CA ARG A 329 26.84 14.88 3.30
C ARG A 329 25.82 14.11 4.13
N ASP A 330 24.64 14.68 4.39
CA ASP A 330 23.61 14.05 5.21
C ASP A 330 22.71 13.19 4.33
N ALA A 331 22.82 11.87 4.48
CA ALA A 331 22.11 10.90 3.66
C ALA A 331 20.58 11.05 3.72
N ASP A 332 20.00 11.46 4.86
CA ASP A 332 18.56 11.64 4.98
C ASP A 332 18.07 12.89 4.25
N ILE A 333 18.86 13.97 4.36
CA ILE A 333 18.54 15.21 3.66
C ILE A 333 18.72 15.00 2.16
N GLN A 334 19.72 14.23 1.74
CA GLN A 334 19.87 13.82 0.35
C GLN A 334 18.68 12.97 -0.13
N GLU A 335 18.24 11.97 0.66
CA GLU A 335 17.05 11.17 0.34
C GLU A 335 15.81 12.06 0.18
N LEU A 336 15.57 12.98 1.12
CA LEU A 336 14.48 13.95 1.04
C LEU A 336 14.58 14.85 -0.21
N ARG A 337 15.78 15.33 -0.55
CA ARG A 337 16.00 16.12 -1.77
C ARG A 337 15.65 15.32 -3.02
N ALA A 338 16.07 14.06 -3.10
CA ALA A 338 15.75 13.18 -4.21
C ALA A 338 14.24 12.91 -4.31
N ASP A 339 13.55 12.71 -3.19
CA ASP A 339 12.10 12.56 -3.14
C ASP A 339 11.38 13.80 -3.69
N ILE A 340 11.83 15.01 -3.27
CA ILE A 340 11.27 16.28 -3.75
C ILE A 340 11.53 16.47 -5.25
N LEU A 341 12.74 16.18 -5.73
CA LEU A 341 13.11 16.25 -7.15
C LEU A 341 12.27 15.28 -7.99
N ARG A 342 12.10 14.04 -7.53
CA ARG A 342 11.25 13.04 -8.17
C ARG A 342 9.82 13.56 -8.33
N ARG A 343 9.21 14.11 -7.28
CA ARG A 343 7.84 14.67 -7.37
C ARG A 343 7.73 15.94 -8.19
N THR A 344 8.77 16.76 -8.20
CA THR A 344 8.89 17.90 -9.11
C THR A 344 8.89 17.42 -10.56
N GLY A 345 9.59 16.32 -10.85
CA GLY A 345 9.55 15.63 -12.14
C GLY A 345 8.14 15.17 -12.52
N SER A 346 7.39 14.57 -11.59
CA SER A 346 6.00 14.16 -11.82
C SER A 346 5.10 15.34 -12.19
N VAL A 347 5.24 16.48 -11.51
CA VAL A 347 4.53 17.73 -11.87
C VAL A 347 4.85 18.16 -13.30
N HIS A 348 6.14 18.22 -13.64
CA HIS A 348 6.58 18.60 -14.99
C HIS A 348 6.02 17.65 -16.06
N ARG A 349 6.05 16.34 -15.80
CA ARG A 349 5.52 15.31 -16.70
C ARG A 349 4.02 15.50 -16.94
N ILE A 350 3.23 15.69 -15.89
CA ILE A 350 1.77 15.90 -15.99
C ILE A 350 1.45 17.19 -16.76
N LEU A 351 2.30 18.23 -16.64
CA LEU A 351 2.18 19.47 -17.39
C LEU A 351 2.71 19.38 -18.84
N GLY A 352 3.19 18.21 -19.29
CA GLY A 352 3.76 18.01 -20.63
C GLY A 352 5.18 18.59 -20.81
N ARG A 353 5.83 19.01 -19.73
CA ARG A 353 7.19 19.56 -19.70
C ARG A 353 8.21 18.43 -19.55
N LEU A 354 8.31 17.61 -20.59
CA LEU A 354 9.00 16.31 -20.51
C LEU A 354 10.52 16.44 -20.29
N GLU A 355 11.15 17.51 -20.78
CA GLU A 355 12.59 17.73 -20.58
C GLU A 355 12.90 18.21 -19.16
N GLU A 356 12.09 19.10 -18.59
CA GLU A 356 12.22 19.47 -17.17
C GLU A 356 11.93 18.28 -16.24
N ALA A 357 11.00 17.40 -16.62
CA ALA A 357 10.75 16.15 -15.91
C ALA A 357 11.99 15.24 -15.95
N ASN A 358 12.58 15.06 -17.13
CA ASN A 358 13.79 14.27 -17.33
C ASN A 358 14.96 14.78 -16.49
N ALA A 359 15.18 16.09 -16.47
CA ALA A 359 16.22 16.72 -15.66
C ALA A 359 16.01 16.43 -14.16
N SER A 360 14.79 16.65 -13.66
CA SER A 360 14.45 16.42 -12.25
C SER A 360 14.62 14.95 -11.85
N TYR A 361 14.19 14.01 -12.69
CA TYR A 361 14.35 12.58 -12.43
C TYR A 361 15.82 12.13 -12.48
N HIS A 362 16.64 12.67 -13.38
CA HIS A 362 18.07 12.35 -13.42
C HIS A 362 18.82 12.87 -12.19
N GLU A 363 18.47 14.07 -11.70
CA GLU A 363 19.04 14.57 -10.44
C GLU A 363 18.66 13.69 -9.25
N ALA A 364 17.39 13.26 -9.16
CA ALA A 364 16.95 12.30 -8.15
C ALA A 364 17.68 10.95 -8.28
N GLN A 365 17.85 10.46 -9.52
CA GLN A 365 18.54 9.20 -9.81
C GLN A 365 19.99 9.21 -9.32
N ALA A 366 20.72 10.29 -9.59
CA ALA A 366 22.11 10.45 -9.19
C ALA A 366 22.28 10.37 -7.67
N ILE A 367 21.28 10.80 -6.90
CA ILE A 367 21.27 10.67 -5.45
C ILE A 367 20.93 9.23 -5.04
N TYR A 368 19.83 8.66 -5.56
CA TYR A 368 19.38 7.34 -5.12
C TYR A 368 20.34 6.19 -5.46
N GLN A 369 21.11 6.32 -6.55
CA GLN A 369 22.14 5.33 -6.92
C GLN A 369 23.23 5.16 -5.85
N ASN A 370 23.37 6.10 -4.92
CA ASN A 370 24.30 6.02 -3.79
C ASN A 370 23.74 5.17 -2.63
N GLY A 371 23.24 3.97 -2.93
CA GLY A 371 22.82 3.00 -1.91
C GLY A 371 21.44 3.25 -1.29
N MET A 372 20.51 3.88 -2.02
CA MET A 372 19.13 4.11 -1.57
C MET A 372 18.13 3.27 -2.38
N PRO A 373 18.05 1.93 -2.16
CA PRO A 373 17.19 1.05 -2.94
C PRO A 373 15.69 1.39 -2.82
N ARG A 374 15.24 1.92 -1.68
CA ARG A 374 13.86 2.42 -1.50
C ARG A 374 13.53 3.54 -2.48
N GLY A 375 14.45 4.51 -2.62
CA GLY A 375 14.33 5.61 -3.57
C GLY A 375 14.24 5.14 -5.02
N MET A 376 15.05 4.14 -5.38
CA MET A 376 15.00 3.54 -6.73
C MET A 376 13.64 2.89 -7.04
N VAL A 377 13.01 2.20 -6.10
CA VAL A 377 11.66 1.64 -6.31
C VAL A 377 10.63 2.72 -6.62
N MET A 378 10.75 3.89 -6.00
CA MET A 378 9.83 5.01 -6.24
C MET A 378 10.13 5.75 -7.55
N LEU A 379 11.39 5.77 -7.99
CA LEU A 379 11.82 6.50 -9.18
C LEU A 379 11.60 5.71 -10.48
N LEU A 380 11.85 4.39 -10.49
CA LEU A 380 11.78 3.57 -11.70
C LEU A 380 10.41 3.64 -12.42
N PRO A 381 9.26 3.55 -11.73
CA PRO A 381 7.95 3.74 -12.35
C PRO A 381 7.74 5.14 -12.92
N GLU A 382 8.33 6.17 -12.31
CA GLU A 382 8.21 7.56 -12.79
C GLU A 382 9.06 7.79 -14.06
N LEU A 383 10.23 7.16 -14.15
CA LEU A 383 11.03 7.12 -15.38
C LEU A 383 10.31 6.35 -16.49
N ALA A 384 9.68 5.22 -16.16
CA ALA A 384 8.87 4.45 -17.11
C ALA A 384 7.70 5.28 -17.65
N GLU A 385 7.03 6.03 -16.77
CA GLU A 385 5.97 6.95 -17.14
C GLU A 385 6.46 8.11 -18.02
N LEU A 386 7.66 8.63 -17.81
CA LEU A 386 8.25 9.63 -18.69
C LEU A 386 8.49 9.03 -20.08
N ALA A 387 9.05 7.82 -20.16
CA ALA A 387 9.26 7.13 -21.43
C ALA A 387 7.93 6.87 -22.16
N ARG A 388 6.88 6.47 -21.44
CA ARG A 388 5.53 6.29 -21.99
C ARG A 388 4.91 7.60 -22.45
N ALA A 389 5.06 8.70 -21.70
CA ALA A 389 4.61 10.02 -22.11
C ALA A 389 5.31 10.50 -23.38
N ARG A 390 6.64 10.27 -23.49
CA ARG A 390 7.40 10.53 -24.72
C ARG A 390 6.91 9.66 -25.88
N ALA A 391 6.66 8.37 -25.66
CA ALA A 391 6.14 7.48 -26.69
C ALA A 391 4.75 7.92 -27.18
N PHE A 392 3.93 8.42 -26.25
CA PHE A 392 2.63 8.98 -26.56
C PHE A 392 2.73 10.28 -27.39
N ALA A 393 3.76 11.08 -27.18
CA ALA A 393 4.05 12.28 -27.98
C ALA A 393 4.85 12.00 -29.27
N ALA A 394 5.41 10.79 -29.43
CA ALA A 394 6.30 10.44 -30.54
C ALA A 394 5.63 10.62 -31.91
N ALA A 395 6.41 11.13 -32.87
CA ALA A 395 5.93 11.43 -34.22
C ALA A 395 5.84 10.19 -35.10
N THR A 396 6.61 9.13 -34.78
CA THR A 396 6.66 7.91 -35.59
C THR A 396 6.40 6.64 -34.77
N PRO A 397 5.82 5.60 -35.39
CA PRO A 397 5.68 4.28 -34.78
C PRO A 397 6.99 3.69 -34.25
N ALA A 398 8.10 3.84 -34.99
CA ALA A 398 9.40 3.29 -34.61
C ALA A 398 9.99 3.98 -33.38
N GLU A 399 9.83 5.30 -33.27
CA GLU A 399 10.22 6.06 -32.08
C GLU A 399 9.38 5.65 -30.86
N ALA A 400 8.05 5.53 -31.05
CA ALA A 400 7.16 5.07 -30.00
C ALA A 400 7.51 3.65 -29.52
N GLU A 401 7.83 2.73 -30.44
CA GLU A 401 8.24 1.36 -30.11
C GLU A 401 9.50 1.33 -29.24
N LYS A 402 10.53 2.10 -29.59
CA LYS A 402 11.75 2.20 -28.80
C LYS A 402 11.48 2.71 -27.38
N LEU A 403 10.75 3.83 -27.28
CA LEU A 403 10.43 4.45 -25.99
C LEU A 403 9.55 3.56 -25.11
N LEU A 404 8.63 2.80 -25.70
CA LEU A 404 7.82 1.82 -24.98
C LEU A 404 8.63 0.61 -24.55
N GLY A 405 9.64 0.19 -25.32
CA GLY A 405 10.61 -0.81 -24.89
C GLY A 405 11.45 -0.35 -23.70
N ASP A 406 11.80 0.95 -23.63
CA ASP A 406 12.46 1.52 -22.46
C ASP A 406 11.51 1.55 -21.24
N ALA A 407 10.24 1.93 -21.43
CA ALA A 407 9.24 1.93 -20.37
C ALA A 407 8.99 0.51 -19.80
N ASP A 408 8.87 -0.49 -20.68
CA ASP A 408 8.67 -1.91 -20.31
C ASP A 408 9.80 -2.42 -19.41
N ARG A 409 11.06 -2.18 -19.83
CA ARG A 409 12.24 -2.55 -19.03
C ARG A 409 12.27 -1.87 -17.66
N LEU A 410 11.88 -0.59 -17.60
CA LEU A 410 11.85 0.16 -16.35
C LEU A 410 10.76 -0.34 -15.39
N TYR A 411 9.60 -0.77 -15.90
CA TYR A 411 8.58 -1.41 -15.06
C TYR A 411 8.98 -2.80 -14.58
N ASP A 412 9.63 -3.60 -15.43
CA ASP A 412 10.19 -4.88 -15.01
C ASP A 412 11.24 -4.70 -13.90
N GLU A 413 12.13 -3.72 -14.04
CA GLU A 413 13.10 -3.37 -13.00
C GLU A 413 12.41 -2.84 -11.74
N ALA A 414 11.35 -2.02 -11.88
CA ALA A 414 10.58 -1.51 -10.76
C ALA A 414 9.89 -2.65 -9.98
N LYS A 415 9.27 -3.62 -10.67
CA LYS A 415 8.69 -4.82 -10.05
C LYS A 415 9.75 -5.61 -9.29
N ALA A 416 10.87 -5.94 -9.95
CA ALA A 416 11.94 -6.69 -9.32
C ALA A 416 12.48 -5.96 -8.08
N THR A 417 12.65 -4.64 -8.16
CA THR A 417 13.14 -3.85 -7.03
C THR A 417 12.10 -3.75 -5.91
N ALA A 418 10.81 -3.59 -6.25
CA ALA A 418 9.69 -3.61 -5.30
C ALA A 418 9.59 -4.96 -4.57
N GLN A 419 9.83 -6.07 -5.26
CA GLN A 419 9.93 -7.42 -4.67
C GLN A 419 11.05 -7.51 -3.64
N ARG A 420 12.26 -7.04 -3.99
CA ARG A 420 13.42 -7.06 -3.07
C ARG A 420 13.20 -6.29 -1.78
N ILE A 421 12.51 -5.14 -1.86
CA ILE A 421 12.16 -4.34 -0.68
C ILE A 421 10.77 -4.66 -0.13
N ARG A 422 10.10 -5.67 -0.68
CA ARG A 422 8.83 -6.22 -0.21
C ARG A 422 7.69 -5.19 -0.16
N ASN A 423 7.68 -4.25 -1.10
CA ASN A 423 6.62 -3.26 -1.22
C ASN A 423 5.62 -3.65 -2.30
N ILE A 424 4.41 -4.00 -1.87
CA ILE A 424 3.36 -4.53 -2.75
C ILE A 424 2.59 -3.43 -3.47
N ASN A 425 2.49 -2.25 -2.87
CA ASN A 425 1.84 -1.10 -3.48
C ASN A 425 2.56 -0.66 -4.78
N TRP A 426 3.89 -0.54 -4.72
CA TRP A 426 4.74 -0.22 -5.88
C TRP A 426 4.78 -1.34 -6.92
N PHE A 427 4.72 -2.60 -6.48
CA PHE A 427 4.59 -3.75 -7.38
C PHE A 427 3.28 -3.69 -8.18
N ALA A 428 2.14 -3.45 -7.51
CA ALA A 428 0.84 -3.31 -8.16
C ALA A 428 0.79 -2.11 -9.12
N GLY A 429 1.42 -0.99 -8.75
CA GLY A 429 1.55 0.16 -9.64
C GLY A 429 2.30 -0.17 -10.92
N SER A 430 3.36 -0.96 -10.81
CA SER A 430 4.16 -1.39 -11.97
C SER A 430 3.40 -2.35 -12.90
N LEU A 431 2.56 -3.24 -12.34
CA LEU A 431 1.65 -4.08 -13.13
C LEU A 431 0.66 -3.25 -13.96
N ILE A 432 0.10 -2.17 -13.39
CA ILE A 432 -0.75 -1.23 -14.15
C ILE A 432 0.06 -0.55 -15.25
N GLY A 433 1.29 -0.14 -14.94
CA GLY A 433 2.23 0.46 -15.88
C GLY A 433 2.48 -0.38 -17.13
N GLU A 434 2.73 -1.68 -16.96
CA GLU A 434 2.88 -2.63 -18.07
C GLU A 434 1.62 -2.76 -18.92
N CYS A 435 0.45 -2.81 -18.29
CA CYS A 435 -0.81 -2.80 -19.02
C CYS A 435 -0.96 -1.52 -19.87
N GLU A 436 -0.56 -0.38 -19.31
CA GLU A 436 -0.57 0.90 -20.02
C GLU A 436 0.48 0.97 -21.15
N VAL A 437 1.64 0.32 -20.99
CA VAL A 437 2.63 0.18 -22.07
C VAL A 437 2.06 -0.65 -23.21
N ALA A 438 1.48 -1.82 -22.92
CA ALA A 438 0.85 -2.68 -23.91
C ALA A 438 -0.30 -1.98 -24.65
N ARG A 439 -1.15 -1.26 -23.92
CA ARG A 439 -2.21 -0.43 -24.49
C ARG A 439 -1.65 0.62 -25.44
N THR A 440 -0.65 1.39 -24.99
CA THR A 440 -0.04 2.46 -25.80
C THR A 440 0.63 1.88 -27.06
N ALA A 441 1.28 0.73 -26.96
CA ALA A 441 1.88 0.01 -28.08
C ALA A 441 0.83 -0.41 -29.13
N TYR A 442 -0.31 -0.93 -28.67
CA TYR A 442 -1.43 -1.26 -29.54
C TYR A 442 -2.00 -0.02 -30.24
N GLU A 443 -2.15 1.09 -29.53
CA GLU A 443 -2.63 2.35 -30.12
C GLU A 443 -1.67 2.89 -31.20
N LYS A 444 -0.37 2.95 -30.88
CA LYS A 444 0.65 3.60 -31.70
C LYS A 444 1.09 2.80 -32.91
N TYR A 445 1.26 1.48 -32.78
CA TYR A 445 1.81 0.65 -33.84
C TYR A 445 1.18 -0.74 -33.93
N LYS A 446 -0.01 -0.92 -33.34
CA LYS A 446 -0.85 -2.13 -33.47
C LYS A 446 -0.15 -3.41 -33.01
N LYS A 447 0.77 -3.31 -32.04
CA LYS A 447 1.36 -4.48 -31.37
C LYS A 447 0.24 -5.33 -30.76
N PRO A 448 0.17 -6.64 -31.03
CA PRO A 448 -0.83 -7.50 -30.41
C PRO A 448 -0.78 -7.41 -28.88
N LEU A 449 -1.95 -7.39 -28.26
CA LEU A 449 -2.06 -7.34 -26.80
C LEU A 449 -1.52 -8.64 -26.17
N PRO A 450 -0.73 -8.55 -25.08
CA PRO A 450 -0.27 -9.72 -24.34
C PRO A 450 -1.45 -10.54 -23.77
N LYS A 451 -1.30 -11.87 -23.75
CA LYS A 451 -2.34 -12.79 -23.26
C LYS A 451 -2.57 -12.71 -21.74
N ASN A 452 -1.59 -12.21 -20.99
CA ASN A 452 -1.59 -12.14 -19.53
C ASN A 452 -2.10 -10.81 -18.96
N LEU A 453 -2.58 -9.87 -19.80
CA LEU A 453 -3.05 -8.56 -19.31
C LEU A 453 -4.16 -8.66 -18.26
N ASP A 454 -5.10 -9.59 -18.44
CA ASP A 454 -6.18 -9.81 -17.48
C ASP A 454 -5.65 -10.26 -16.12
N THR A 455 -4.61 -11.11 -16.12
CA THR A 455 -3.91 -11.54 -14.90
C THR A 455 -3.21 -10.36 -14.24
N SER A 456 -2.52 -9.51 -15.01
CA SER A 456 -1.86 -8.32 -14.45
C SER A 456 -2.85 -7.35 -13.81
N PHE A 457 -3.99 -7.08 -14.45
CA PHE A 457 -5.05 -6.26 -13.87
C PHE A 457 -5.68 -6.90 -12.63
N ALA A 458 -5.95 -8.20 -12.67
CA ALA A 458 -6.52 -8.93 -11.53
C ALA A 458 -5.58 -8.88 -10.32
N ASN A 459 -4.28 -9.13 -10.53
CA ASN A 459 -3.27 -9.08 -9.48
C ASN A 459 -3.13 -7.68 -8.88
N ALA A 460 -3.08 -6.64 -9.72
CA ALA A 460 -3.02 -5.25 -9.24
C ALA A 460 -4.29 -4.89 -8.43
N PHE A 461 -5.47 -5.24 -8.95
CA PHE A 461 -6.75 -5.02 -8.27
C PHE A 461 -6.79 -5.72 -6.90
N GLU A 462 -6.39 -6.99 -6.85
CA GLU A 462 -6.36 -7.77 -5.62
C GLU A 462 -5.45 -7.12 -4.58
N ILE A 463 -4.23 -6.75 -4.96
CA ILE A 463 -3.28 -6.08 -4.06
C ILE A 463 -3.90 -4.78 -3.52
N TYR A 464 -4.51 -3.97 -4.37
CA TYR A 464 -5.14 -2.72 -3.93
C TYR A 464 -6.36 -2.91 -3.04
N CYS A 465 -7.12 -3.99 -3.22
CA CYS A 465 -8.14 -4.41 -2.26
C CYS A 465 -7.50 -4.80 -0.92
N GLN A 466 -6.43 -5.60 -0.93
CA GLN A 466 -5.76 -6.06 0.30
C GLN A 466 -5.23 -4.90 1.15
N ILE A 467 -4.63 -3.88 0.53
CA ILE A 467 -4.12 -2.68 1.23
C ILE A 467 -5.17 -1.57 1.35
N SER A 468 -6.42 -1.83 0.94
CA SER A 468 -7.53 -0.88 0.99
C SER A 468 -7.25 0.46 0.28
N SER A 469 -6.45 0.45 -0.79
CA SER A 469 -6.14 1.64 -1.58
C SER A 469 -7.22 1.89 -2.62
N ARG A 470 -8.15 2.80 -2.33
CA ARG A 470 -9.22 3.17 -3.29
C ARG A 470 -8.65 3.83 -4.52
N ARG A 471 -7.58 4.59 -4.37
CA ARG A 471 -6.87 5.23 -5.47
C ARG A 471 -6.24 4.21 -6.42
N GLY A 472 -5.58 3.17 -5.90
CA GLY A 472 -5.03 2.09 -6.73
C GLY A 472 -6.14 1.33 -7.48
N ILE A 473 -7.29 1.13 -6.83
CA ILE A 473 -8.48 0.57 -7.49
C ILE A 473 -8.97 1.47 -8.63
N VAL A 474 -9.06 2.79 -8.41
CA VAL A 474 -9.41 3.77 -9.46
C VAL A 474 -8.45 3.65 -10.64
N GLN A 475 -7.14 3.66 -10.39
CA GLN A 475 -6.12 3.59 -11.42
C GLN A 475 -6.19 2.28 -12.22
N THR A 476 -6.46 1.15 -11.54
CA THR A 476 -6.67 -0.15 -12.18
C THR A 476 -7.87 -0.11 -13.12
N PHE A 477 -9.01 0.40 -12.65
CA PHE A 477 -10.24 0.47 -13.44
C PHE A 477 -10.13 1.44 -14.62
N LEU A 478 -9.41 2.55 -14.46
CA LEU A 478 -9.16 3.49 -15.55
C LEU A 478 -8.29 2.89 -16.64
N ALA A 479 -7.19 2.23 -16.26
CA ALA A 479 -6.30 1.58 -17.22
C ALA A 479 -7.02 0.47 -18.00
N GLU A 480 -7.84 -0.34 -17.32
CA GLU A 480 -8.65 -1.38 -17.98
C GLU A 480 -9.72 -0.78 -18.90
N ALA A 481 -10.37 0.30 -18.47
CA ALA A 481 -11.35 1.00 -19.30
C ALA A 481 -10.73 1.61 -20.55
N LEU A 482 -9.58 2.27 -20.41
CA LEU A 482 -8.82 2.80 -21.52
C LEU A 482 -8.45 1.69 -22.51
N LEU A 483 -7.94 0.55 -22.03
CA LEU A 483 -7.59 -0.57 -22.88
C LEU A 483 -8.78 -1.07 -23.71
N TYR A 484 -9.96 -1.17 -23.09
CA TYR A 484 -11.19 -1.51 -23.79
C TYR A 484 -11.52 -0.48 -24.89
N HIS A 485 -11.42 0.81 -24.60
CA HIS A 485 -11.67 1.86 -25.58
C HIS A 485 -10.65 1.85 -26.74
N SER A 486 -9.40 1.49 -26.47
CA SER A 486 -8.36 1.36 -27.49
C SER A 486 -8.59 0.17 -28.42
N ALA A 487 -9.09 -0.96 -27.90
CA ALA A 487 -9.18 -2.23 -28.61
C ALA A 487 -10.58 -2.89 -28.52
N PRO A 488 -11.67 -2.18 -28.90
CA PRO A 488 -13.03 -2.67 -28.68
C PRO A 488 -13.33 -3.97 -29.42
N ASP A 489 -12.74 -4.17 -30.60
CA ASP A 489 -12.93 -5.39 -31.39
C ASP A 489 -12.29 -6.64 -30.78
N GLN A 490 -11.24 -6.47 -29.97
CA GLN A 490 -10.57 -7.58 -29.29
C GLN A 490 -11.20 -7.92 -27.94
N LEU A 491 -12.02 -7.01 -27.38
CA LEU A 491 -12.51 -7.07 -26.02
C LEU A 491 -14.04 -6.90 -25.90
N ARG A 492 -14.80 -7.19 -26.99
CA ARG A 492 -16.25 -6.93 -27.11
C ARG A 492 -17.09 -7.38 -25.92
N ASP A 493 -16.78 -8.54 -25.34
CA ASP A 493 -17.56 -9.12 -24.23
C ASP A 493 -17.34 -8.42 -22.88
N LYS A 494 -16.36 -7.51 -22.78
CA LYS A 494 -15.98 -6.84 -21.52
C LYS A 494 -16.65 -5.49 -21.30
N TYR A 495 -17.42 -4.97 -22.26
CA TYR A 495 -17.97 -3.60 -22.17
C TYR A 495 -18.80 -3.35 -20.91
N ALA A 496 -19.74 -4.25 -20.60
CA ALA A 496 -20.60 -4.11 -19.44
C ALA A 496 -19.81 -4.15 -18.11
N ILE A 497 -18.75 -4.96 -18.05
CA ILE A 497 -17.87 -5.07 -16.89
C ILE A 497 -17.11 -3.75 -16.68
N THR A 498 -16.63 -3.16 -17.77
CA THR A 498 -15.92 -1.87 -17.74
C THR A 498 -16.82 -0.71 -17.33
N ALA A 499 -18.09 -0.70 -17.76
CA ALA A 499 -19.04 0.34 -17.36
C ALA A 499 -19.26 0.37 -15.84
N ASP A 500 -19.49 -0.80 -15.21
CA ASP A 500 -19.61 -0.94 -13.75
C ASP A 500 -18.35 -0.43 -13.04
N LYS A 501 -17.16 -0.81 -13.55
CA LYS A 501 -15.87 -0.40 -13.00
C LYS A 501 -15.66 1.12 -13.10
N LEU A 502 -16.06 1.76 -14.21
CA LEU A 502 -16.00 3.21 -14.37
C LEU A 502 -16.95 3.96 -13.44
N GLU A 503 -18.14 3.43 -13.16
CA GLU A 503 -19.03 4.01 -12.15
C GLU A 503 -18.42 3.95 -10.74
N GLN A 504 -17.78 2.83 -10.40
CA GLN A 504 -17.10 2.69 -9.13
C GLN A 504 -15.88 3.61 -9.03
N ALA A 505 -15.08 3.70 -10.09
CA ALA A 505 -13.97 4.63 -10.17
C ALA A 505 -14.45 6.08 -9.98
N GLU A 506 -15.56 6.46 -10.60
CA GLU A 506 -16.13 7.81 -10.47
C GLU A 506 -16.51 8.11 -9.03
N ARG A 507 -17.16 7.16 -8.36
CA ARG A 507 -17.54 7.29 -6.96
C ARG A 507 -16.32 7.47 -6.07
N PHE A 508 -15.32 6.59 -6.18
CA PHE A 508 -14.10 6.69 -5.38
C PHE A 508 -13.34 7.99 -5.67
N SER A 509 -13.24 8.40 -6.93
CA SER A 509 -12.60 9.66 -7.27
C SER A 509 -13.35 10.88 -6.69
N LYS A 510 -14.68 10.85 -6.59
CA LYS A 510 -15.46 11.88 -5.86
C LYS A 510 -15.18 11.87 -4.37
N GLU A 511 -15.21 10.70 -3.75
CA GLU A 511 -14.94 10.54 -2.31
C GLU A 511 -13.53 11.01 -1.94
N LEU A 512 -12.54 10.74 -2.79
CA LEU A 512 -11.14 11.10 -2.59
C LEU A 512 -10.77 12.52 -3.06
N GLY A 513 -11.61 13.16 -3.88
CA GLY A 513 -11.28 14.45 -4.50
C GLY A 513 -10.29 14.39 -5.67
N LEU A 514 -10.19 13.25 -6.37
CA LEU A 514 -9.28 13.03 -7.50
C LEU A 514 -9.77 13.74 -8.77
N LYS A 515 -9.47 15.04 -8.91
CA LYS A 515 -9.94 15.87 -10.04
C LYS A 515 -9.49 15.33 -11.41
N PRO A 516 -8.22 14.95 -11.63
CA PRO A 516 -7.77 14.49 -12.95
C PRO A 516 -8.50 13.22 -13.41
N GLU A 517 -8.65 12.25 -12.52
CA GLU A 517 -9.34 10.99 -12.76
C GLU A 517 -10.84 11.22 -13.03
N LEU A 518 -11.50 12.13 -12.31
CA LEU A 518 -12.89 12.48 -12.58
C LEU A 518 -13.09 13.07 -13.98
N GLU A 519 -12.20 13.96 -14.40
CA GLU A 519 -12.27 14.53 -15.74
C GLU A 519 -12.03 13.47 -16.82
N LEU A 520 -11.08 12.55 -16.61
CA LEU A 520 -10.86 11.43 -17.52
C LEU A 520 -12.10 10.52 -17.61
N ILE A 521 -12.72 10.16 -16.48
CA ILE A 521 -13.93 9.33 -16.45
C ILE A 521 -15.08 9.98 -17.21
N LYS A 522 -15.29 11.30 -17.05
CA LYS A 522 -16.31 12.05 -17.80
C LYS A 522 -16.06 11.99 -19.31
N ARG A 523 -14.81 12.10 -19.75
CA ARG A 523 -14.45 11.98 -21.18
C ARG A 523 -14.71 10.58 -21.72
N LEU A 524 -14.33 9.53 -20.99
CA LEU A 524 -14.60 8.13 -21.35
C LEU A 524 -16.10 7.86 -21.46
N LYS A 525 -16.89 8.23 -20.45
CA LYS A 525 -18.35 8.04 -20.43
C LYS A 525 -19.09 8.80 -21.52
N SER A 526 -18.61 9.98 -21.90
CA SER A 526 -19.27 10.79 -22.94
C SER A 526 -18.94 10.35 -24.37
N GLY A 527 -18.03 9.37 -24.55
CA GLY A 527 -17.51 8.98 -25.86
C GLY A 527 -16.67 10.07 -26.55
N LYS A 528 -16.49 11.25 -25.91
CA LYS A 528 -15.69 12.37 -26.43
C LYS A 528 -14.17 12.16 -26.25
N GLY A 529 -13.76 11.07 -25.61
CA GLY A 529 -12.38 10.60 -25.51
C GLY A 529 -12.00 9.51 -26.53
N ALA A 530 -12.60 9.49 -27.72
CA ALA A 530 -12.32 8.49 -28.77
C ALA A 530 -10.92 8.64 -29.43
N GLY A 531 -10.14 9.64 -29.01
CA GLY A 531 -8.74 9.77 -29.38
C GLY A 531 -7.81 9.03 -28.41
N PRO A 532 -6.51 8.96 -28.70
CA PRO A 532 -5.54 8.43 -27.76
C PRO A 532 -5.60 9.24 -26.45
N GLU A 533 -5.69 8.56 -25.30
CA GLU A 533 -5.69 9.18 -23.97
C GLU A 533 -4.52 8.57 -23.17
N LEU A 534 -3.72 9.44 -22.54
CA LEU A 534 -2.67 9.02 -21.62
C LEU A 534 -3.28 8.98 -20.21
N ASN A 535 -3.33 7.81 -19.58
CA ASN A 535 -3.68 7.71 -18.17
C ASN A 535 -2.60 8.43 -17.34
N PRO A 536 -2.88 9.48 -16.56
CA PRO A 536 -1.85 10.14 -15.76
C PRO A 536 -1.52 9.30 -14.52
N LEU A 537 -0.75 8.23 -14.68
CA LEU A 537 -0.30 7.44 -13.53
C LEU A 537 0.58 8.33 -12.65
N THR A 538 0.17 8.44 -11.40
CA THR A 538 0.95 9.06 -10.33
C THR A 538 1.05 8.01 -9.24
N PHE A 539 2.24 7.64 -8.82
CA PHE A 539 2.40 6.55 -7.86
C PHE A 539 2.52 7.11 -6.45
N LEU A 540 1.78 6.59 -5.46
CA LEU A 540 1.89 7.00 -4.06
C LEU A 540 2.53 5.87 -3.27
#